data_AF-A0A6N8YBJ9-F1
#
_entry.id   AF-A0A6N8YBJ9-F1
#
_cell.length_a   1.000
_cell.length_b   1.000
_cell.length_c   1.000
_cell.angle_alpha   90.00
_cell.angle_beta   90.00
_cell.angle_gamma   90.00
#
_symmetry.space_group_name_H-M   'P 1'
#
loop_
_entity.id
_entity.type
_entity.pdbx_description
1 polymer ?
#
loop_
_entity_poly.entity_id
_entity_poly.type
_entity_poly.pdbx_seq_one_letter_code
_entity_poly.pdbx_strand_id
1 'polypeptide(L)'
;MTADNGRPMPTVAVIPPTSIAATHDLAVSGVNLEGLLAWANKRGKWWAKPPSGQFATAEDIEGSLIAGTPAEVVEQVGRFAEVGVEHLVFDLRMNFDRWFASVELLGREVLPALRS
;
A
#
# COMPACT_ATOMS: atom_id res chain seq x y z
N MET A 1 26.53 4.92 -7.42
CA MET A 1 25.45 5.20 -6.44
C MET A 1 25.74 6.54 -5.76
N THR A 2 24.81 7.19 -5.05
CA THR A 2 24.98 8.57 -4.51
C THR A 2 26.25 8.74 -3.66
N ALA A 3 26.64 7.70 -2.92
CA ALA A 3 27.90 7.62 -2.17
C ALA A 3 29.14 7.86 -3.05
N ASP A 4 29.18 7.30 -4.26
CA ASP A 4 30.28 7.47 -5.22
C ASP A 4 30.41 8.90 -5.74
N ASN A 5 29.35 9.70 -5.57
CA ASN A 5 29.29 11.11 -5.97
C ASN A 5 29.31 12.07 -4.78
N GLY A 6 29.58 11.58 -3.56
CA GLY A 6 29.61 12.40 -2.33
C GLY A 6 28.27 13.02 -1.95
N ARG A 7 27.14 12.43 -2.40
CA ARG A 7 25.78 12.92 -2.10
C ARG A 7 25.10 12.01 -1.08
N PRO A 8 24.29 12.56 -0.15
CA PRO A 8 23.46 11.74 0.72
C PRO A 8 22.47 10.91 -0.11
N MET A 9 22.11 9.73 0.41
CA MET A 9 20.98 8.97 -0.14
C MET A 9 19.70 9.81 0.01
N PRO A 10 18.86 9.91 -1.03
CA PRO A 10 17.53 10.51 -0.88
C PRO A 10 16.64 9.59 -0.05
N THR A 11 15.72 10.18 0.71
CA THR A 11 14.65 9.43 1.36
C THR A 11 13.79 8.73 0.31
N VAL A 12 13.62 7.42 0.47
CA VAL A 12 12.72 6.64 -0.39
C VAL A 12 11.31 6.66 0.20
N ALA A 13 10.35 7.18 -0.56
CA ALA A 13 8.97 7.36 -0.11
C ALA A 13 7.94 6.77 -1.08
N VAL A 14 6.81 6.31 -0.53
CA VAL A 14 5.68 5.75 -1.30
C VAL A 14 4.33 6.30 -0.83
N ILE A 15 3.35 6.31 -1.74
CA ILE A 15 1.99 6.79 -1.48
C ILE A 15 0.98 5.75 -1.99
N PRO A 16 0.85 4.59 -1.31
CA PRO A 16 -0.10 3.57 -1.72
C PRO A 16 -1.53 4.01 -1.37
N PRO A 17 -2.50 3.80 -2.29
CA PRO A 17 -3.91 3.78 -1.92
C PRO A 17 -4.11 2.83 -0.73
N THR A 18 -4.85 3.30 0.26
CA THR A 18 -5.00 2.63 1.55
C THR A 18 -6.48 2.51 1.90
N SER A 19 -6.90 1.31 2.31
CA SER A 19 -8.23 1.03 2.84
C SER A 19 -8.11 0.26 4.16
N ILE A 20 -8.73 0.75 5.23
CA ILE A 20 -8.64 0.16 6.56
C ILE A 20 -10.05 -0.08 7.09
N ALA A 21 -10.33 -1.30 7.55
CA ALA A 21 -11.63 -1.63 8.12
C ALA A 21 -11.52 -2.67 9.24
N ALA A 22 -12.61 -2.91 9.97
CA ALA A 22 -12.63 -3.90 11.05
C ALA A 22 -12.48 -5.36 10.56
N THR A 23 -12.76 -5.61 9.28
CA THR A 23 -12.59 -6.93 8.66
C THR A 23 -11.92 -6.77 7.30
N HIS A 24 -11.20 -7.81 6.88
CA HIS A 24 -10.57 -7.88 5.55
C HIS A 24 -11.58 -7.62 4.42
N ASP A 25 -12.71 -8.34 4.43
CA ASP A 25 -13.76 -8.21 3.41
C ASP A 25 -14.30 -6.77 3.30
N LEU A 26 -14.45 -6.08 4.44
CA LEU A 26 -14.91 -4.69 4.44
C LEU A 26 -13.83 -3.75 3.90
N ALA A 27 -12.55 -4.02 4.17
CA ALA A 27 -11.45 -3.22 3.65
C ALA A 27 -11.33 -3.35 2.13
N VAL A 28 -11.55 -4.55 1.57
CA VAL A 28 -11.47 -4.78 0.11
C VAL A 28 -12.75 -4.41 -0.64
N SER A 29 -13.93 -4.46 0.00
CA SER A 29 -15.22 -4.22 -0.69
C SER A 29 -15.37 -2.83 -1.32
N GLY A 30 -14.63 -1.83 -0.84
CA GLY A 30 -14.63 -0.47 -1.41
C GLY A 30 -13.50 -0.24 -2.43
N VAL A 31 -12.54 -1.17 -2.51
CA VAL A 31 -11.42 -1.06 -3.44
C VAL A 31 -11.91 -1.42 -4.85
N ASN A 32 -11.71 -0.52 -5.81
CA ASN A 32 -11.92 -0.82 -7.23
C ASN A 32 -10.78 -1.69 -7.77
N LEU A 33 -10.72 -2.95 -7.34
CA LEU A 33 -9.65 -3.88 -7.70
C LEU A 33 -9.59 -4.10 -9.21
N GLU A 34 -10.75 -4.21 -9.88
CA GLU A 34 -10.82 -4.33 -11.34
C GLU A 34 -10.13 -3.14 -12.03
N GLY A 35 -10.44 -1.91 -11.60
CA GLY A 35 -9.81 -0.70 -12.12
C GLY A 35 -8.30 -0.65 -11.86
N LEU A 36 -7.85 -1.10 -10.68
CA LEU A 36 -6.44 -1.19 -10.33
C LEU A 36 -5.70 -2.20 -11.21
N LEU A 37 -6.27 -3.40 -11.42
CA LEU A 37 -5.71 -4.44 -12.28
C LEU A 37 -5.67 -3.98 -13.75
N ALA A 38 -6.73 -3.35 -14.24
CA ALA A 38 -6.76 -2.79 -15.59
C ALA A 38 -5.70 -1.69 -15.76
N TRP A 39 -5.54 -0.82 -14.76
CA TRP A 39 -4.50 0.20 -14.77
C TRP A 39 -3.10 -0.41 -14.70
N ALA A 40 -2.86 -1.39 -13.84
CA ALA A 40 -1.58 -2.08 -13.69
C ALA A 40 -1.17 -2.79 -14.99
N ASN A 41 -2.08 -3.52 -15.64
CA ASN A 41 -1.81 -4.16 -16.92
C ASN A 41 -1.53 -3.13 -18.04
N LYS A 42 -2.17 -1.96 -18.00
CA LYS A 42 -1.99 -0.90 -19.01
C LYS A 42 -0.75 -0.03 -18.79
N ARG A 43 -0.37 0.23 -17.54
CA ARG A 43 0.65 1.23 -17.16
C ARG A 43 1.87 0.62 -16.47
N GLY A 44 1.75 -0.56 -15.86
CA GLY A 44 2.79 -1.28 -15.12
C GLY A 44 3.81 -1.99 -16.02
N LYS A 45 4.20 -1.38 -17.15
CA LYS A 45 5.17 -1.99 -18.09
C LYS A 45 6.55 -2.26 -17.46
N TRP A 46 6.85 -1.57 -16.36
CA TRP A 46 8.10 -1.68 -15.60
C TRP A 46 7.95 -2.49 -14.31
N TRP A 47 6.74 -2.97 -14.03
CA TRP A 47 6.47 -3.74 -12.82
C TRP A 47 6.88 -5.19 -13.04
N ALA A 48 7.31 -5.84 -11.97
CA ALA A 48 7.57 -7.27 -12.00
C ALA A 48 6.23 -7.98 -12.27
N LYS A 49 6.12 -8.63 -13.43
CA LYS A 49 4.91 -9.36 -13.79
C LYS A 49 4.93 -10.75 -13.13
N PRO A 50 3.77 -11.27 -12.72
CA PRO A 50 3.65 -12.67 -12.32
C PRO A 50 3.97 -13.61 -13.48
N PRO A 51 4.22 -14.92 -13.23
CA PRO A 51 4.51 -15.91 -14.27
C PRO A 51 3.46 -15.99 -15.39
N SER A 52 2.20 -15.64 -15.08
CA SER A 52 1.10 -15.55 -16.05
C SER A 52 1.29 -14.44 -17.11
N GLY A 53 2.17 -13.47 -16.86
CA GLY A 53 2.39 -12.30 -17.72
C GLY A 53 1.35 -11.18 -17.59
N GLN A 54 0.36 -11.34 -16.69
CA GLN A 54 -0.70 -10.36 -16.43
C GLN A 54 -1.09 -10.30 -14.95
N PHE A 55 -1.42 -9.10 -14.47
CA PHE A 55 -1.97 -8.91 -13.13
C PHE A 55 -3.44 -9.34 -13.13
N ALA A 56 -3.83 -10.27 -12.27
CA ALA A 56 -5.18 -10.82 -12.20
C ALA A 56 -5.78 -10.81 -10.78
N THR A 57 -4.95 -10.67 -9.75
CA THR A 57 -5.31 -10.78 -8.34
C THR A 57 -4.79 -9.60 -7.53
N ALA A 58 -5.32 -9.39 -6.33
CA ALA A 58 -4.82 -8.33 -5.44
C ALA A 58 -3.34 -8.57 -5.06
N GLU A 59 -2.96 -9.84 -4.91
CA GLU A 59 -1.61 -10.30 -4.65
C GLU A 59 -0.65 -9.94 -5.79
N ASP A 60 -1.10 -10.01 -7.04
CA ASP A 60 -0.25 -9.64 -8.18
C ASP A 60 0.13 -8.14 -8.16
N ILE A 61 -0.67 -7.29 -7.50
CA ILE A 61 -0.41 -5.85 -7.34
C ILE A 61 0.01 -5.48 -5.92
N GLU A 62 0.54 -6.44 -5.16
CA GLU A 62 1.13 -6.19 -3.84
C GLU A 62 2.17 -5.06 -3.92
N GLY A 63 2.20 -4.20 -2.89
CA GLY A 63 3.03 -3.00 -2.87
C GLY A 63 2.45 -1.80 -3.63
N SER A 64 1.33 -2.01 -4.36
CA SER A 64 0.58 -0.94 -5.04
C SER A 64 -0.73 -0.58 -4.37
N LEU A 65 -1.17 -1.38 -3.39
CA LEU A 65 -2.38 -1.20 -2.60
C LEU A 65 -2.09 -1.66 -1.17
N ILE A 66 -2.62 -0.92 -0.20
CA ILE A 66 -2.75 -1.37 1.18
C ILE A 66 -4.23 -1.55 1.47
N ALA A 67 -4.66 -2.77 1.81
CA ALA A 67 -6.04 -3.02 2.19
C ALA A 67 -6.11 -4.11 3.26
N GLY A 68 -6.81 -3.84 4.36
CA GLY A 68 -7.04 -4.86 5.39
C GLY A 68 -7.54 -4.32 6.72
N THR A 69 -7.51 -5.19 7.71
CA THR A 69 -7.59 -4.90 9.14
C THR A 69 -6.37 -4.11 9.62
N PRO A 70 -6.43 -3.45 10.79
CA PRO A 70 -5.27 -2.75 11.34
C PRO A 70 -4.01 -3.62 11.43
N ALA A 71 -4.15 -4.89 11.83
CA ALA A 71 -3.03 -5.83 11.89
C ALA A 71 -2.43 -6.13 10.51
N GLU A 72 -3.28 -6.44 9.52
CA GLU A 72 -2.83 -6.69 8.14
C GLU A 72 -2.17 -5.45 7.52
N VAL A 73 -2.66 -4.25 7.84
CA VAL A 73 -2.06 -2.99 7.38
C VAL A 73 -0.67 -2.80 7.98
N VAL A 74 -0.47 -3.11 9.28
CA VAL A 74 0.84 -3.07 9.92
C VAL A 74 1.82 -4.03 9.24
N GLU A 75 1.38 -5.27 8.96
CA GLU A 75 2.20 -6.25 8.24
C GLU A 75 2.59 -5.76 6.83
N GLN A 76 1.63 -5.21 6.09
CA GLN A 76 1.88 -4.66 4.75
C GLN A 76 2.85 -3.47 4.78
N VAL A 77 2.74 -2.59 5.77
CA VAL A 77 3.70 -1.49 5.98
C VAL A 77 5.11 -2.03 6.28
N GLY A 78 5.21 -3.12 7.06
CA GLY A 78 6.47 -3.80 7.33
C GLY A 78 7.21 -4.24 6.05
N ARG A 79 6.48 -4.75 5.05
CA ARG A 79 7.07 -5.18 3.77
C ARG A 79 7.68 -4.01 2.98
N PHE A 80 7.11 -2.81 3.08
CA PHE A 80 7.74 -1.61 2.49
C PHE A 80 9.05 -1.26 3.20
N ALA A 81 9.10 -1.35 4.53
CA ALA A 81 10.31 -1.11 5.29
C ALA A 81 11.42 -2.12 4.96
N GLU A 82 11.08 -3.40 4.77
CA GLU A 82 12.02 -4.46 4.37
C GLU A 82 12.74 -4.17 3.04
N VAL A 83 12.08 -3.46 2.12
CA VAL A 83 12.68 -3.05 0.83
C VAL A 83 13.30 -1.65 0.85
N GLY A 84 13.45 -1.05 2.04
CA GLY A 84 14.17 0.21 2.23
C GLY A 84 13.33 1.48 2.05
N VAL A 85 11.99 1.38 2.10
CA VAL A 85 11.14 2.58 2.18
C VAL A 85 11.24 3.18 3.58
N GLU A 86 11.55 4.48 3.62
CA GLU A 86 11.74 5.23 4.88
C GLU A 86 10.53 6.10 5.22
N HIS A 87 9.67 6.40 4.24
CA HIS A 87 8.52 7.26 4.42
C HIS A 87 7.29 6.74 3.66
N LEU A 88 6.17 6.60 4.35
CA LEU A 88 4.91 6.14 3.75
C LEU A 88 3.80 7.15 4.03
N VAL A 89 3.08 7.52 2.97
CA VAL A 89 1.89 8.36 3.05
C VAL A 89 0.67 7.49 2.77
N PHE A 90 -0.22 7.35 3.76
CA PHE A 90 -1.46 6.61 3.61
C PHE A 90 -2.48 7.42 2.79
N ASP A 91 -2.76 6.99 1.56
CA ASP A 91 -3.78 7.63 0.71
C ASP A 91 -5.15 6.97 0.91
N LEU A 92 -5.96 7.53 1.81
CA LEU A 92 -7.29 7.03 2.16
C LEU A 92 -8.40 7.45 1.18
N ARG A 93 -8.07 8.09 0.06
CA ARG A 93 -9.08 8.68 -0.86
C ARG A 93 -9.83 7.65 -1.72
N MET A 94 -9.46 6.38 -1.64
CA MET A 94 -10.16 5.33 -2.39
C MET A 94 -11.57 5.06 -1.84
N ASN A 95 -11.80 5.28 -0.53
CA ASN A 95 -13.05 4.96 0.16
C ASN A 95 -13.59 6.16 0.96
N PHE A 96 -14.20 7.11 0.25
CA PHE A 96 -14.74 8.33 0.89
C PHE A 96 -15.91 8.07 1.85
N ASP A 97 -16.71 7.04 1.59
CA ASP A 97 -17.81 6.59 2.45
C ASP A 97 -17.33 6.17 3.86
N ARG A 98 -16.11 5.62 3.94
CA ARG A 98 -15.49 5.12 5.18
C ARG A 98 -14.24 5.89 5.60
N TRP A 99 -14.02 7.07 5.03
CA TRP A 99 -12.79 7.84 5.23
C TRP A 99 -12.53 8.13 6.72
N PHE A 100 -13.53 8.65 7.44
CA PHE A 100 -13.39 8.94 8.87
C PHE A 100 -13.10 7.69 9.72
N ALA A 101 -13.79 6.58 9.44
CA ALA A 101 -13.54 5.32 10.14
C ALA A 101 -12.13 4.78 9.86
N SER A 102 -11.64 4.91 8.63
CA SER A 102 -10.28 4.53 8.26
C SER A 102 -9.24 5.40 8.99
N VAL A 103 -9.47 6.72 9.07
CA VAL A 103 -8.61 7.65 9.82
C VAL A 103 -8.58 7.30 11.31
N GLU A 104 -9.73 6.93 11.89
CA GLU A 104 -9.80 6.53 13.28
C GLU A 104 -9.00 5.25 13.55
N LEU A 105 -9.18 4.20 12.75
CA LEU A 105 -8.41 2.95 12.85
C LEU A 105 -6.91 3.18 12.63
N LEU A 106 -6.55 4.01 11.66
CA LEU A 106 -5.17 4.41 11.41
C LEU A 106 -4.54 5.04 12.66
N GLY A 107 -5.23 6.01 13.27
CA GLY A 107 -4.73 6.74 14.43
C GLY A 107 -4.70 5.92 15.72
N ARG A 108 -5.70 5.06 15.94
CA ARG A 108 -5.87 4.33 17.19
C ARG A 108 -5.10 3.02 17.25
N GLU A 109 -4.88 2.36 16.11
CA GLU A 109 -4.38 0.98 16.09
C GLU A 109 -3.11 0.85 15.24
N VAL A 110 -3.14 1.34 13.99
CA VAL A 110 -2.01 1.15 13.05
C VAL A 110 -0.79 1.98 13.44
N LEU A 111 -0.93 3.31 13.57
CA LEU A 111 0.20 4.19 13.87
C LEU A 111 0.87 3.89 15.23
N PRO A 112 0.13 3.55 16.30
CA PRO A 112 0.75 3.09 17.55
C PRO A 112 1.56 1.81 17.39
N ALA A 113 1.04 0.82 16.65
CA ALA A 113 1.73 -0.46 16.43
C ALA A 113 3.00 -0.33 15.56
N LEU A 114 3.09 0.69 14.71
CA LEU A 114 4.29 0.96 13.90
C LEU A 114 5.39 1.72 14.67
N ARG A 115 5.07 2.28 15.84
CA ARG A 115 6.02 3.05 16.68
C ARG A 115 6.65 2.23 17.79
N SER A 116 6.19 0.99 18.00
CA SER A 116 6.62 0.11 19.09
C SER A 116 7.90 -0.65 18.76
#